data_AF-A0A1X7JKT9-F1
#
_entry.id   AF-A0A1X7JKT9-F1
#
_cell.length_a   1.000
_cell.length_b   1.000
_cell.length_c   1.000
_cell.angle_alpha   90.00
_cell.angle_beta   90.00
_cell.angle_gamma   90.00
#
_symmetry.space_group_name_H-M   'P 1'
#
loop_
_entity.id
_entity.type
_entity.pdbx_description
1 polymer ?
#
loop_
_entity_poly.entity_id
_entity_poly.type
_entity_poly.pdbx_seq_one_letter_code
_entity_poly.pdbx_strand_id
1 'polypeptide(L)'
;MKTKKIICNEFRSWLSLAKLCSFLSLVTCITLFSSCGKDKDVRPELEDGKSTIIRDLAGDVEASMGSGIDGKENRAFHTFLFRFRDQRQIWIRTKADSLQWLQSKDWDLAFTGPYNSEVFVNNAHMEFNPGFGGEAKQTSVVLLRQAYQAVTTAPSDADFDSSTINKIGWASSESSTGWFQYSLNTHIMQALTNRTYAIRLPDGKYAKLQLINAYKGNPPAVTNLNWPSPYYTFRYYVQQDGSKNLNTN
;
A
#
# COMPACT_ATOMS: atom_id res chain seq x y z
N MET A 1 -73.71 -30.41 -37.56
CA MET A 1 -74.37 -29.13 -37.21
C MET A 1 -74.19 -28.87 -35.72
N LYS A 2 -73.55 -27.74 -35.37
CA LYS A 2 -73.67 -26.98 -34.11
C LYS A 2 -73.89 -27.76 -32.77
N THR A 3 -72.93 -28.55 -32.27
CA THR A 3 -72.90 -28.88 -30.81
C THR A 3 -71.59 -29.45 -30.25
N LYS A 4 -70.43 -29.22 -30.90
CA LYS A 4 -69.12 -29.69 -30.35
C LYS A 4 -68.03 -28.61 -30.28
N LYS A 5 -68.41 -27.33 -30.44
CA LYS A 5 -67.48 -26.18 -30.41
C LYS A 5 -67.63 -25.25 -29.19
N ILE A 6 -68.46 -25.63 -28.21
CA ILE A 6 -68.75 -24.76 -27.05
C ILE A 6 -68.14 -25.29 -25.72
N ILE A 7 -67.71 -26.56 -25.65
CA ILE A 7 -67.22 -27.16 -24.39
C ILE A 7 -65.69 -27.10 -24.23
N CYS A 8 -64.92 -26.74 -25.27
CA CYS A 8 -63.46 -26.62 -25.16
C CYS A 8 -62.94 -25.18 -24.93
N ASN A 9 -63.82 -24.17 -24.83
CA ASN A 9 -63.39 -22.78 -24.66
C ASN A 9 -63.62 -22.21 -23.24
N GLU A 10 -64.38 -22.91 -22.39
CA GLU A 10 -64.63 -22.52 -20.99
C GLU A 10 -63.58 -23.11 -20.01
N PHE A 11 -62.82 -24.14 -20.41
CA PHE A 11 -61.74 -24.70 -19.58
C PHE A 11 -60.38 -24.03 -19.78
N ARG A 12 -60.25 -23.08 -20.71
CA ARG A 12 -59.01 -22.31 -20.94
C ARG A 12 -58.93 -21.01 -20.14
N SER A 13 -60.05 -20.49 -19.65
CA SER A 13 -60.10 -19.28 -18.81
C SER A 13 -59.88 -19.56 -17.31
N TRP A 14 -60.07 -20.81 -16.86
CA TRP A 14 -59.83 -21.20 -15.46
C TRP A 14 -58.39 -21.66 -15.17
N LEU A 15 -57.62 -22.04 -16.19
CA LEU A 15 -56.19 -22.33 -16.07
C LEU A 15 -55.29 -21.08 -16.22
N SER A 16 -55.85 -19.94 -16.65
CA SER A 16 -55.13 -18.66 -16.70
C SER A 16 -55.33 -17.79 -15.46
N LEU A 17 -56.33 -18.05 -14.60
CA LEU A 17 -56.48 -17.35 -13.32
C LEU A 17 -55.71 -18.02 -12.17
N ALA A 18 -55.54 -19.34 -12.18
CA ALA A 18 -54.75 -20.04 -11.16
C ALA A 18 -53.22 -19.82 -11.29
N LYS A 19 -52.74 -19.33 -12.44
CA LYS A 19 -51.33 -18.94 -12.62
C LYS A 19 -51.05 -17.46 -12.33
N LEU A 20 -52.08 -16.64 -12.12
CA LEU A 20 -51.91 -15.23 -11.74
C LEU A 20 -51.92 -15.01 -10.21
N CYS A 21 -52.50 -15.92 -9.43
CA CYS A 21 -52.50 -15.83 -7.96
C CYS A 21 -51.30 -16.51 -7.28
N SER A 22 -50.54 -17.37 -7.96
CA SER A 22 -49.25 -17.87 -7.43
C SER A 22 -48.05 -17.01 -7.83
N PHE A 23 -48.25 -15.93 -8.60
CA PHE A 23 -47.20 -14.98 -8.95
C PHE A 23 -47.23 -13.68 -8.12
N LEU A 24 -48.20 -13.55 -7.21
CA LEU A 24 -48.39 -12.36 -6.37
C LEU A 24 -48.13 -12.60 -4.86
N SER A 25 -47.50 -13.71 -4.50
CA SER A 25 -47.08 -14.01 -3.11
C SER A 25 -45.61 -14.45 -3.01
N LEU A 26 -44.79 -14.13 -4.01
CA LEU A 26 -43.35 -14.36 -3.98
C LEU A 26 -42.56 -13.13 -4.46
N VAL A 27 -42.98 -11.92 -4.06
CA VAL A 27 -42.27 -10.66 -4.37
C VAL A 27 -41.99 -9.83 -3.10
N THR A 28 -42.12 -10.42 -1.91
CA THR A 28 -42.00 -9.65 -0.67
C THR A 28 -41.21 -10.41 0.39
N CYS A 29 -39.89 -10.63 0.21
CA CYS A 29 -39.03 -10.89 1.37
C CYS A 29 -37.49 -10.89 1.16
N ILE A 30 -36.87 -10.12 0.26
CA ILE A 30 -35.40 -9.94 0.29
C ILE A 30 -35.01 -8.50 -0.06
N THR A 31 -35.34 -7.54 0.80
CA THR A 31 -34.74 -6.20 0.83
C THR A 31 -34.38 -5.78 2.25
N LEU A 32 -33.72 -6.67 2.97
CA LEU A 32 -32.98 -6.44 4.22
C LEU A 32 -31.73 -7.33 4.05
N PHE A 33 -30.51 -6.87 3.83
CA PHE A 33 -29.75 -5.85 4.54
C PHE A 33 -28.72 -5.17 3.61
N SER A 34 -28.75 -3.85 3.52
CA SER A 34 -27.54 -3.04 3.35
C SER A 34 -27.75 -1.67 3.98
N SER A 35 -28.21 -1.68 5.24
CA SER A 35 -27.88 -0.58 6.15
C SER A 35 -26.47 -0.84 6.68
N CYS A 36 -25.49 -0.76 5.79
CA CYS A 36 -24.11 -0.60 6.20
C CYS A 36 -23.95 0.89 6.50
N GLY A 37 -24.38 1.28 7.70
CA GLY A 37 -23.86 2.48 8.35
C GLY A 37 -22.38 2.23 8.65
N LYS A 38 -21.55 2.23 7.62
CA LYS A 38 -20.11 2.37 7.81
C LYS A 38 -19.93 3.82 8.16
N ASP A 39 -19.48 4.10 9.38
CA ASP A 39 -18.81 5.36 9.66
C ASP A 39 -17.89 5.63 8.47
N LYS A 40 -18.15 6.73 7.76
CA LYS A 40 -17.39 7.07 6.58
C LYS A 40 -15.96 7.29 7.05
N ASP A 41 -15.05 6.43 6.59
CA ASP A 41 -13.63 6.64 6.79
C ASP A 41 -13.27 8.00 6.17
N VAL A 42 -12.95 8.97 7.03
CA VAL A 42 -12.67 10.36 6.63
C VAL A 42 -11.28 10.52 6.03
N ARG A 43 -10.48 9.45 5.96
CA ARG A 43 -9.16 9.48 5.34
C ARG A 43 -9.27 9.65 3.82
N PRO A 44 -8.30 10.33 3.18
CA PRO A 44 -8.29 10.47 1.72
C PRO A 44 -8.30 9.10 1.04
N GLU A 45 -9.08 9.00 -0.04
CA GLU A 45 -9.08 7.81 -0.88
C GLU A 45 -7.69 7.59 -1.48
N LEU A 46 -7.25 6.33 -1.47
CA LEU A 46 -5.93 5.95 -1.98
C LEU A 46 -5.96 5.75 -3.49
N GLU A 47 -7.08 5.23 -4.00
CA GLU A 47 -7.32 4.96 -5.42
C GLU A 47 -7.40 6.28 -6.20
N ASP A 48 -6.57 6.41 -7.22
CA ASP A 48 -6.59 7.54 -8.17
C ASP A 48 -6.58 7.06 -9.64
N GLY A 49 -6.67 5.75 -9.86
CA GLY A 49 -6.68 5.11 -11.18
C GLY A 49 -5.33 5.10 -11.92
N LYS A 50 -4.27 5.69 -11.36
CA LYS A 50 -2.93 5.77 -12.00
C LYS A 50 -1.83 5.21 -11.12
N SER A 51 -1.92 5.41 -9.81
CA SER A 51 -0.96 4.94 -8.82
C SER A 51 -1.14 3.46 -8.55
N THR A 52 -0.03 2.77 -8.31
CA THR A 52 -0.03 1.43 -7.75
C THR A 52 -0.18 1.51 -6.24
N ILE A 53 -1.09 0.72 -5.68
CA ILE A 53 -1.32 0.64 -4.25
C ILE A 53 -0.96 -0.76 -3.78
N ILE A 54 -0.05 -0.80 -2.81
CA ILE A 54 0.35 -2.03 -2.15
C ILE A 54 -0.37 -2.07 -0.81
N ARG A 55 -1.11 -3.15 -0.57
CA ARG A 55 -1.89 -3.38 0.65
C ARG A 55 -1.36 -4.62 1.35
N ASP A 56 -1.27 -4.54 2.67
CA ASP A 56 -0.85 -5.66 3.53
C ASP A 56 0.43 -6.38 3.09
N LEU A 57 1.41 -5.65 2.55
CA LEU A 57 2.71 -6.23 2.24
C LEU A 57 3.39 -6.63 3.55
N ALA A 58 3.46 -7.93 3.81
CA ALA A 58 4.06 -8.44 5.03
C ALA A 58 5.54 -8.07 5.09
N GLY A 59 5.96 -7.44 6.19
CA GLY A 59 7.36 -7.42 6.59
C GLY A 59 7.72 -8.71 7.33
N ASP A 60 8.77 -8.66 8.15
CA ASP A 60 9.23 -9.82 8.92
C ASP A 60 8.34 -9.98 10.15
N VAL A 61 7.23 -10.68 9.95
CA VAL A 61 6.20 -10.95 10.98
C VAL A 61 6.66 -11.96 12.02
N GLU A 62 7.74 -12.69 11.75
CA GLU A 62 8.32 -13.71 12.62
C GLU A 62 9.30 -13.13 13.63
N ALA A 63 9.83 -11.92 13.40
CA ALA A 63 10.76 -11.27 14.33
C ALA A 63 10.05 -10.45 15.41
N SER A 64 10.65 -10.40 16.61
CA SER A 64 10.28 -9.49 17.70
C SER A 64 11.50 -8.80 18.30
N MET A 65 11.27 -7.58 18.80
CA MET A 65 12.27 -6.86 19.61
C MET A 65 12.33 -7.36 21.07
N GLY A 66 11.27 -8.02 21.54
CA GLY A 66 11.13 -8.54 22.91
C GLY A 66 11.24 -10.06 22.95
N SER A 67 11.57 -10.61 24.11
CA SER A 67 11.58 -12.06 24.37
C SER A 67 10.19 -12.59 24.75
N GLY A 68 9.96 -13.88 24.52
CA GLY A 68 8.76 -14.58 25.00
C GLY A 68 7.45 -14.18 24.30
N ILE A 69 7.52 -13.57 23.12
CA ILE A 69 6.34 -13.24 22.33
C ILE A 69 5.91 -14.49 21.55
N ASP A 70 4.67 -14.94 21.75
CA ASP A 70 4.15 -16.14 21.11
C ASP A 70 4.21 -16.03 19.57
N GLY A 71 4.66 -17.12 18.94
CA GLY A 71 4.85 -17.19 17.49
C GLY A 71 5.95 -16.28 16.90
N LYS A 72 6.80 -15.65 17.73
CA LYS A 72 7.89 -14.79 17.27
C LYS A 72 9.26 -15.14 17.84
N GLU A 73 10.28 -14.90 17.04
CA GLU A 73 11.70 -15.06 17.37
C GLU A 73 12.29 -13.72 17.79
N ASN A 74 12.96 -13.69 18.94
CA ASN A 74 13.73 -12.52 19.36
C ASN A 74 15.06 -12.46 18.57
N ARG A 75 15.01 -11.85 17.39
CA ARG A 75 16.14 -11.65 16.47
C ARG A 75 15.99 -10.35 15.70
N ALA A 76 17.05 -9.94 15.02
CA ALA A 76 16.97 -8.84 14.06
C ALA A 76 15.98 -9.17 12.93
N PHE A 77 15.27 -8.13 12.47
CA PHE A 77 14.35 -8.22 11.34
C PHE A 77 15.15 -8.38 10.05
N HIS A 78 14.78 -9.36 9.24
CA HIS A 78 15.34 -9.51 7.92
C HIS A 78 14.93 -8.33 7.03
N THR A 79 15.91 -7.79 6.31
CA THR A 79 15.64 -6.83 5.25
C THR A 79 14.84 -7.50 4.14
N PHE A 80 13.84 -6.80 3.61
CA PHE A 80 13.31 -7.11 2.30
C PHE A 80 13.43 -5.91 1.37
N LEU A 81 13.66 -6.21 0.10
CA LEU A 81 13.68 -5.25 -0.99
C LEU A 81 12.32 -5.27 -1.69
N PHE A 82 11.92 -4.14 -2.26
CA PHE A 82 10.74 -4.01 -3.09
C PHE A 82 11.13 -3.36 -4.42
N ARG A 83 10.65 -3.94 -5.51
CA ARG A 83 10.87 -3.45 -6.87
C ARG A 83 9.57 -2.99 -7.47
N PHE A 84 9.52 -1.74 -7.94
CA PHE A 84 8.32 -1.12 -8.48
C PHE A 84 7.85 -1.77 -9.78
N ARG A 85 8.76 -2.08 -10.71
CA ARG A 85 8.38 -2.51 -12.08
C ARG A 85 7.47 -3.75 -12.14
N ASP A 86 7.57 -4.63 -11.16
CA ASP A 86 6.81 -5.89 -11.09
C ASP A 86 6.31 -6.20 -9.67
N GLN A 87 6.35 -5.22 -8.76
CA GLN A 87 5.88 -5.34 -7.37
C GLN A 87 6.56 -6.47 -6.60
N ARG A 88 7.78 -6.85 -6.99
CA ARG A 88 8.47 -7.99 -6.41
C ARG A 88 9.04 -7.65 -5.05
N GLN A 89 8.69 -8.48 -4.05
CA GLN A 89 9.36 -8.52 -2.76
C GLN A 89 10.52 -9.54 -2.78
N ILE A 90 11.68 -9.14 -2.28
CA ILE A 90 12.91 -9.96 -2.29
C ILE A 90 13.51 -9.96 -0.88
N TRP A 91 13.69 -11.14 -0.29
CA TRP A 91 14.20 -11.27 1.08
C TRP A 91 15.73 -11.37 1.12
N ILE A 92 16.35 -10.71 2.10
CA ILE A 92 17.78 -10.83 2.40
C ILE A 92 17.94 -11.59 3.71
N ARG A 93 18.14 -12.91 3.61
CA ARG A 93 18.26 -13.82 4.77
C ARG A 93 19.66 -14.38 4.93
N THR A 94 20.40 -14.48 3.83
CA THR A 94 21.70 -15.11 3.77
C THR A 94 22.74 -14.17 3.15
N LYS A 95 24.02 -14.53 3.33
CA LYS A 95 25.13 -13.85 2.64
C LYS A 95 25.00 -13.94 1.12
N ALA A 96 24.48 -15.05 0.59
CA ALA A 96 24.24 -15.21 -0.84
C ALA A 96 23.19 -14.22 -1.36
N ASP A 97 22.09 -14.03 -0.62
CA ASP A 97 21.07 -13.02 -0.97
C ASP A 97 21.69 -11.61 -1.00
N SER A 98 22.50 -11.28 0.00
CA SER A 98 23.19 -9.99 0.07
C SER A 98 24.09 -9.75 -1.15
N LEU A 99 24.91 -10.73 -1.50
CA LEU A 99 25.83 -10.65 -2.65
C LEU A 99 25.08 -10.57 -3.99
N GLN A 100 23.93 -11.23 -4.10
CA GLN A 100 23.13 -11.22 -5.31
C GLN A 100 22.40 -9.90 -5.53
N TRP A 101 21.80 -9.34 -4.47
CA TRP A 101 20.79 -8.30 -4.63
C TRP A 101 21.25 -6.90 -4.22
N LEU A 102 21.95 -6.76 -3.09
CA LEU A 102 22.13 -5.46 -2.45
C LEU A 102 22.88 -4.46 -3.35
N GLN A 103 23.95 -4.90 -4.02
CA GLN A 103 24.74 -4.04 -4.91
C GLN A 103 24.19 -3.94 -6.35
N SER A 104 23.06 -4.57 -6.65
CA SER A 104 22.42 -4.52 -7.98
C SER A 104 21.48 -3.31 -8.15
N LYS A 105 21.07 -3.04 -9.41
CA LYS A 105 19.95 -2.11 -9.73
C LYS A 105 18.57 -2.76 -9.69
N ASP A 106 18.45 -4.03 -9.32
CA ASP A 106 17.21 -4.80 -9.47
C ASP A 106 16.23 -4.67 -8.28
N TRP A 107 16.28 -3.53 -7.58
CA TRP A 107 15.37 -3.15 -6.51
C TRP A 107 15.35 -1.61 -6.33
N ASP A 108 14.24 -1.09 -5.81
CA ASP A 108 14.01 0.36 -5.69
C ASP A 108 13.94 0.81 -4.23
N LEU A 109 13.26 0.02 -3.38
CA LEU A 109 13.14 0.26 -1.95
C LEU A 109 13.73 -0.90 -1.15
N ALA A 110 14.35 -0.60 -0.01
CA ALA A 110 14.68 -1.58 1.02
C ALA A 110 13.96 -1.21 2.32
N PHE A 111 13.32 -2.20 2.95
CA PHE A 111 12.65 -2.07 4.23
C PHE A 111 13.47 -2.81 5.29
N THR A 112 14.04 -2.06 6.22
CA THR A 112 15.08 -2.50 7.16
C THR A 112 14.74 -2.12 8.60
N GLY A 113 15.61 -2.51 9.52
CA GLY A 113 15.54 -2.09 10.92
C GLY A 113 14.36 -2.71 11.67
N PRO A 114 14.11 -2.25 12.91
CA PRO A 114 13.02 -2.77 13.74
C PRO A 114 11.68 -2.68 13.03
N TYR A 115 10.97 -3.82 13.01
CA TYR A 115 9.68 -3.96 12.32
C TYR A 115 9.72 -3.56 10.85
N ASN A 116 10.88 -3.58 10.16
CA ASN A 116 11.06 -3.14 8.78
C ASN A 116 10.71 -1.65 8.51
N SER A 117 10.59 -0.83 9.56
CA SER A 117 10.05 0.53 9.49
C SER A 117 10.99 1.56 8.87
N GLU A 118 12.26 1.20 8.63
CA GLU A 118 13.25 2.08 8.02
C GLU A 118 13.34 1.80 6.52
N VAL A 119 12.93 2.77 5.69
CA VAL A 119 12.89 2.61 4.24
C VAL A 119 14.08 3.34 3.60
N PHE A 120 14.78 2.68 2.70
CA PHE A 120 15.85 3.25 1.89
C PHE A 120 15.48 3.19 0.41
N VAL A 121 15.86 4.22 -0.35
CA VAL A 121 15.91 4.15 -1.81
C VAL A 121 17.27 3.60 -2.22
N ASN A 122 17.32 2.68 -3.19
CA ASN A 122 18.57 2.09 -3.67
C ASN A 122 19.57 3.16 -4.10
N ASN A 123 20.69 3.28 -3.39
CA ASN A 123 21.69 4.30 -3.67
C ASN A 123 23.11 3.79 -3.38
N ALA A 124 23.97 3.89 -4.40
CA ALA A 124 25.34 3.40 -4.34
C ALA A 124 26.31 4.33 -3.57
N HIS A 125 25.94 5.59 -3.34
CA HIS A 125 26.83 6.63 -2.81
C HIS A 125 26.55 6.99 -1.36
N MET A 126 25.34 6.71 -0.85
CA MET A 126 24.98 7.02 0.54
C MET A 126 25.51 5.92 1.46
N GLU A 127 26.46 6.27 2.34
CA GLU A 127 26.97 5.35 3.36
C GLU A 127 25.82 4.79 4.22
N PHE A 128 25.92 3.54 4.66
CA PHE A 128 24.86 2.80 5.37
C PHE A 128 23.58 2.48 4.56
N ASN A 129 23.47 2.93 3.31
CA ASN A 129 22.42 2.45 2.42
C ASN A 129 22.65 0.96 2.12
N PRO A 130 21.60 0.13 2.09
CA PRO A 130 21.75 -1.28 1.69
C PRO A 130 22.42 -1.44 0.30
N GLY A 131 22.26 -0.46 -0.60
CA GLY A 131 22.87 -0.44 -1.93
C GLY A 131 24.27 0.17 -2.01
N PHE A 132 24.87 0.56 -0.89
CA PHE A 132 26.16 1.27 -0.88
C PHE A 132 27.27 0.46 -1.60
N GLY A 133 28.02 1.15 -2.46
CA GLY A 133 29.04 0.55 -3.33
C GLY A 133 28.49 -0.23 -4.52
N GLY A 134 27.16 -0.23 -4.72
CA GLY A 134 26.50 -0.92 -5.82
C GLY A 134 26.43 -0.15 -7.13
N GLU A 135 25.50 -0.56 -7.98
CA GLU A 135 25.36 -0.07 -9.35
C GLU A 135 24.45 1.18 -9.48
N ALA A 136 23.56 1.42 -8.50
CA ALA A 136 22.57 2.50 -8.50
C ALA A 136 23.18 3.89 -8.17
N LYS A 137 23.93 4.46 -9.11
CA LYS A 137 24.74 5.68 -8.90
C LYS A 137 23.99 7.01 -9.03
N GLN A 138 22.93 7.07 -9.82
CA GLN A 138 22.22 8.32 -10.13
C GLN A 138 20.82 8.35 -9.51
N THR A 139 20.68 7.82 -8.30
CA THR A 139 19.43 7.83 -7.56
C THR A 139 19.43 8.89 -6.48
N SER A 140 18.25 9.34 -6.10
CA SER A 140 18.06 10.29 -5.01
C SER A 140 16.61 10.30 -4.57
N VAL A 141 16.35 10.74 -3.35
CA VAL A 141 15.01 10.94 -2.82
C VAL A 141 14.89 12.31 -2.18
N VAL A 142 13.77 12.98 -2.42
CA VAL A 142 13.45 14.29 -1.85
C VAL A 142 12.10 14.17 -1.13
N LEU A 143 12.04 14.64 0.11
CA LEU A 143 10.79 14.77 0.83
C LEU A 143 10.09 16.06 0.41
N LEU A 144 8.88 15.91 -0.11
CA LEU A 144 7.92 17.00 -0.35
C LEU A 144 6.88 16.98 0.77
N ARG A 145 6.80 18.06 1.53
CA ARG A 145 5.83 18.25 2.63
C ARG A 145 4.44 18.63 2.08
N GLN A 146 3.91 17.77 1.22
CA GLN A 146 2.67 17.96 0.48
C GLN A 146 1.86 16.66 0.47
N ALA A 147 0.53 16.82 0.35
CA ALA A 147 -0.35 15.70 0.04
C ALA A 147 0.06 15.06 -1.31
N TYR A 148 -0.09 13.76 -1.43
CA TYR A 148 0.36 12.98 -2.59
C TYR A 148 -0.26 13.42 -3.93
N GLN A 149 -1.55 13.82 -3.91
CA GLN A 149 -2.26 14.36 -5.07
C GLN A 149 -1.73 15.73 -5.51
N ALA A 150 -1.19 16.52 -4.58
CA ALA A 150 -0.62 17.84 -4.88
C ALA A 150 0.77 17.76 -5.52
N VAL A 151 1.47 16.62 -5.37
CA VAL A 151 2.74 16.38 -6.06
C VAL A 151 2.46 15.93 -7.49
N THR A 152 2.46 16.90 -8.41
CA THR A 152 2.24 16.67 -9.85
C THR A 152 3.50 16.76 -10.69
N THR A 153 4.62 17.20 -10.12
CA THR A 153 5.89 17.38 -10.83
C THR A 153 7.06 16.95 -9.95
N ALA A 154 8.03 16.24 -10.51
CA ALA A 154 9.27 15.88 -9.83
C ALA A 154 10.14 17.13 -9.57
N PRO A 155 10.93 17.15 -8.49
CA PRO A 155 11.90 18.22 -8.21
C PRO A 155 12.90 18.48 -9.34
N SER A 156 13.60 19.62 -9.26
CA SER A 156 14.69 19.91 -10.18
C SER A 156 15.84 18.90 -10.00
N ASP A 157 16.72 18.77 -11.00
CA ASP A 157 17.86 17.85 -10.86
C ASP A 157 18.83 18.36 -9.79
N ALA A 158 18.94 19.68 -9.62
CA ALA A 158 19.70 20.30 -8.52
C ALA A 158 19.14 19.93 -7.14
N ASP A 159 17.80 19.85 -6.98
CA ASP A 159 17.19 19.40 -5.71
C ASP A 159 17.52 17.93 -5.44
N PHE A 160 17.49 17.09 -6.47
CA PHE A 160 17.88 15.68 -6.32
C PHE A 160 19.37 15.53 -6.02
N ASP A 161 20.23 16.27 -6.71
CA ASP A 161 21.69 16.19 -6.55
C ASP A 161 22.16 16.76 -5.21
N SER A 162 21.42 17.70 -4.62
CA SER A 162 21.71 18.26 -3.30
C SER A 162 21.05 17.50 -2.14
N SER A 163 20.18 16.54 -2.42
CA SER A 163 19.50 15.78 -1.37
C SER A 163 20.46 14.90 -0.57
N THR A 164 20.34 14.97 0.75
CA THR A 164 21.11 14.14 1.69
C THR A 164 20.24 13.07 2.37
N ILE A 165 19.01 12.88 1.90
CA ILE A 165 18.09 11.90 2.50
C ILE A 165 18.54 10.49 2.15
N ASN A 166 19.05 9.77 3.16
CA ASN A 166 19.41 8.36 3.02
C ASN A 166 18.30 7.40 3.48
N LYS A 167 17.75 7.69 4.67
CA LYS A 167 16.81 6.83 5.39
C LYS A 167 15.49 7.55 5.63
N ILE A 168 14.40 6.85 5.36
CA ILE A 168 13.02 7.27 5.60
C ILE A 168 12.47 6.39 6.73
N GLY A 169 12.63 6.83 7.97
CA GLY A 169 12.24 6.06 9.16
C GLY A 169 11.43 6.88 10.15
N TRP A 170 11.80 6.79 11.44
CA TRP A 170 11.19 7.59 12.49
C TRP A 170 11.51 9.08 12.30
N ALA A 171 10.48 9.92 12.35
CA ALA A 171 10.59 11.37 12.42
C ALA A 171 10.59 11.81 13.90
N SER A 172 11.79 12.06 14.45
CA SER A 172 11.96 12.55 15.83
C SER A 172 11.66 14.04 16.00
N SER A 173 11.48 14.77 14.89
CA SER A 173 11.15 16.19 14.83
C SER A 173 10.33 16.53 13.58
N GLU A 174 9.76 17.73 13.52
CA GLU A 174 9.08 18.22 12.30
C GLU A 174 10.03 18.38 11.10
N SER A 175 11.29 18.74 11.39
CA SER A 175 12.35 18.86 10.38
C SER A 175 12.83 17.51 9.86
N SER A 176 12.60 16.42 10.61
CA SER A 176 12.99 15.07 10.20
C SER A 176 12.37 14.68 8.87
N THR A 177 13.08 13.83 8.12
CA THR A 177 12.68 13.32 6.81
C THR A 177 11.89 12.01 6.88
N GLY A 178 11.76 11.44 8.09
CA GLY A 178 11.03 10.20 8.37
C GLY A 178 9.54 10.25 8.02
N TRP A 179 8.90 9.10 8.00
CA TRP A 179 7.51 8.95 7.55
C TRP A 179 6.52 8.70 8.68
N PHE A 180 6.99 8.38 9.88
CA PHE A 180 6.15 8.10 11.03
C PHE A 180 6.66 8.77 12.31
N GLN A 181 5.76 8.95 13.27
CA GLN A 181 6.08 9.15 14.67
C GLN A 181 5.83 7.86 15.46
N TYR A 182 6.60 7.66 16.52
CA TYR A 182 6.44 6.53 17.42
C TYR A 182 6.29 7.02 18.85
N SER A 183 5.23 6.57 19.52
CA SER A 183 4.99 6.84 20.93
C SER A 183 5.68 5.77 21.77
N LEU A 184 6.68 6.17 22.56
CA LEU A 184 7.34 5.27 23.51
C LEU A 184 6.42 4.80 24.66
N ASN A 185 5.32 5.52 24.92
CA ASN A 185 4.36 5.17 25.97
C ASN A 185 3.36 4.11 25.46
N THR A 186 2.74 4.38 24.32
CA THR A 186 1.70 3.49 23.78
C THR A 186 2.25 2.42 22.83
N HIS A 187 3.54 2.50 22.48
CA HIS A 187 4.20 1.65 21.48
C HIS A 187 3.52 1.67 20.10
N ILE A 188 2.82 2.75 19.79
CA ILE A 188 2.11 2.93 18.51
C ILE A 188 2.96 3.78 17.57
N MET A 189 3.18 3.24 16.38
CA MET A 189 3.66 3.94 15.18
C MET A 189 2.50 4.60 14.45
N GLN A 190 2.63 5.87 14.05
CA GLN A 190 1.63 6.59 13.26
C GLN A 190 2.29 7.33 12.09
N ALA A 191 1.82 7.08 10.86
CA ALA A 191 2.32 7.77 9.68
C ALA A 191 1.99 9.27 9.75
N LEU A 192 2.94 10.08 9.30
CA LEU A 192 2.78 11.52 9.20
C LEU A 192 2.05 11.88 7.90
N THR A 193 1.05 12.75 8.00
CA THR A 193 0.32 13.28 6.85
C THR A 193 1.18 14.23 6.02
N ASN A 194 0.79 14.45 4.77
CA ASN A 194 1.47 15.39 3.85
C ASN A 194 2.96 15.11 3.68
N ARG A 195 3.34 13.84 3.62
CA ARG A 195 4.69 13.40 3.27
C ARG A 195 4.65 12.58 2.00
N THR A 196 5.19 13.17 0.93
CA THR A 196 5.36 12.52 -0.35
C THR A 196 6.83 12.52 -0.70
N TYR A 197 7.36 11.36 -1.05
CA TYR A 197 8.76 11.20 -1.40
C TYR A 197 8.88 11.15 -2.92
N ALA A 198 9.50 12.16 -3.52
CA ALA A 198 9.87 12.12 -4.93
C ALA A 198 11.20 11.37 -5.07
N ILE A 199 11.29 10.46 -6.03
CA ILE A 199 12.42 9.55 -6.21
C ILE A 199 12.94 9.68 -7.64
N ARG A 200 14.26 9.84 -7.80
CA ARG A 200 14.98 9.60 -9.05
C ARG A 200 15.47 8.16 -9.05
N LEU A 201 14.98 7.35 -9.98
CA LEU A 201 15.24 5.90 -10.08
C LEU A 201 16.54 5.61 -10.86
N PRO A 202 17.13 4.40 -10.72
CA PRO A 202 18.38 4.03 -11.39
C PRO A 202 18.34 4.07 -12.92
N ASP A 203 17.14 4.00 -13.51
CA ASP A 203 16.89 4.04 -14.95
C ASP A 203 16.56 5.45 -15.48
N GLY A 204 16.73 6.48 -14.64
CA GLY A 204 16.46 7.88 -14.98
C GLY A 204 15.00 8.30 -14.92
N LYS A 205 14.08 7.39 -14.55
CA LYS A 205 12.68 7.73 -14.33
C LYS A 205 12.48 8.42 -12.99
N TYR A 206 11.34 9.10 -12.87
CA TYR A 206 10.90 9.72 -11.63
C TYR A 206 9.69 9.00 -11.06
N ALA A 207 9.62 8.93 -9.74
CA ALA A 207 8.49 8.37 -9.03
C ALA A 207 8.06 9.26 -7.87
N LYS A 208 6.81 9.10 -7.41
CA LYS A 208 6.38 9.56 -6.09
C LYS A 208 5.89 8.41 -5.25
N LEU A 209 6.21 8.43 -3.95
CA LEU A 209 5.88 7.42 -2.96
C LEU A 209 5.19 8.07 -1.76
N GLN A 210 4.16 7.42 -1.23
CA GLN A 210 3.57 7.72 0.08
C GLN A 210 3.47 6.43 0.90
N LEU A 211 4.12 6.42 2.07
CA LEU A 211 3.99 5.37 3.08
C LEU A 211 2.78 5.70 3.95
N ILE A 212 1.84 4.77 4.08
CA ILE A 212 0.51 5.05 4.67
C ILE A 212 0.39 4.42 6.05
N ASN A 213 0.85 3.18 6.22
CA ASN A 213 0.62 2.41 7.43
C ASN A 213 1.53 1.15 7.48
N ALA A 214 1.77 0.61 8.69
CA ALA A 214 2.47 -0.67 8.91
C ALA A 214 1.66 -1.73 9.71
N TYR A 215 0.34 -1.58 9.79
CA TYR A 215 -0.56 -2.55 10.46
C TYR A 215 -1.51 -3.22 9.47
N LYS A 216 -1.80 -4.50 9.70
CA LYS A 216 -2.66 -5.28 8.80
C LYS A 216 -4.05 -4.67 8.67
N GLY A 217 -4.55 -4.58 7.44
CA GLY A 217 -5.86 -4.05 7.09
C GLY A 217 -5.93 -2.53 6.98
N ASN A 218 -4.82 -1.81 7.14
CA ASN A 218 -4.77 -0.35 7.14
C ASN A 218 -5.89 0.29 8.00
N PRO A 219 -5.92 -0.01 9.31
CA PRO A 219 -7.03 0.40 10.17
C PRO A 219 -7.14 1.93 10.24
N PRO A 220 -8.36 2.48 10.38
CA PRO A 220 -8.58 3.93 10.48
C PRO A 220 -7.94 4.54 11.72
N ALA A 221 -7.81 3.76 12.79
CA ALA A 221 -7.07 4.12 14.00
C ALA A 221 -6.37 2.88 14.55
N VAL A 222 -5.17 3.08 15.10
CA VAL A 222 -4.42 2.06 15.83
C VAL A 222 -4.51 2.42 17.30
N THR A 223 -5.26 1.63 18.05
CA THR A 223 -5.60 1.92 19.46
C THR A 223 -4.95 0.94 20.45
N ASN A 224 -4.24 -0.07 19.93
CA ASN A 224 -3.61 -1.11 20.71
C ASN A 224 -2.26 -1.50 20.08
N LEU A 225 -1.23 -1.70 20.91
CA LEU A 225 0.11 -2.13 20.51
C LEU A 225 0.16 -3.52 19.86
N ASN A 226 -0.84 -4.37 20.14
CA ASN A 226 -0.92 -5.75 19.62
C ASN A 226 -1.50 -5.84 18.21
N TRP A 227 -1.75 -4.71 17.54
CA TRP A 227 -2.26 -4.73 16.16
C TRP A 227 -1.27 -5.48 15.25
N PRO A 228 -1.72 -6.44 14.41
CA PRO A 228 -0.82 -7.24 13.59
C PRO A 228 0.14 -6.38 12.76
N SER A 229 1.43 -6.58 12.98
CA SER A 229 2.54 -5.81 12.40
C SER A 229 3.80 -6.67 12.27
N PRO A 230 4.70 -6.36 11.30
CA PRO A 230 4.60 -5.27 10.32
C PRO A 230 3.90 -5.68 9.00
N TYR A 231 2.87 -4.94 8.60
CA TYR A 231 2.16 -5.09 7.32
C TYR A 231 1.98 -3.73 6.64
N TYR A 232 2.66 -3.52 5.53
CA TYR A 232 2.75 -2.22 4.89
C TYR A 232 1.59 -1.94 3.95
N THR A 233 1.06 -0.73 4.06
CA THR A 233 0.27 -0.10 3.00
C THR A 233 1.02 1.14 2.53
N PHE A 234 1.23 1.25 1.22
CA PHE A 234 1.84 2.41 0.58
C PHE A 234 1.34 2.50 -0.86
N ARG A 235 1.49 3.68 -1.46
CA ARG A 235 1.21 3.89 -2.88
C ARG A 235 2.35 4.58 -3.58
N TYR A 236 2.51 4.29 -4.86
CA TYR A 236 3.51 4.93 -5.68
C TYR A 236 3.07 5.06 -7.14
N TYR A 237 3.67 6.01 -7.83
CA TYR A 237 3.52 6.22 -9.27
C TYR A 237 4.91 6.37 -9.87
N VAL A 238 5.19 5.66 -10.96
CA VAL A 238 6.45 5.77 -11.72
C VAL A 238 6.13 6.35 -13.09
N GLN A 239 6.74 7.48 -13.43
CA GLN A 239 6.59 8.13 -14.72
C GLN A 239 7.36 7.36 -15.79
N GLN A 240 6.64 6.69 -16.70
CA GLN A 240 7.23 5.72 -17.63
C GLN A 240 8.02 6.36 -18.77
N ASP A 241 7.65 7.57 -19.21
CA ASP A 241 8.34 8.27 -20.30
C ASP A 241 9.60 9.03 -19.87
N GLY A 242 9.95 8.99 -18.58
CA GLY A 242 11.12 9.69 -18.03
C GLY A 242 10.94 11.21 -17.84
N SER A 243 9.79 11.78 -18.19
CA SER A 243 9.48 13.17 -17.86
C SER A 243 9.34 13.38 -16.35
N LYS A 244 9.31 14.65 -15.93
CA LYS A 244 9.06 15.02 -14.53
C LYS A 244 7.58 15.04 -14.17
N ASN A 245 6.68 14.62 -15.05
CA ASN A 245 5.24 14.63 -14.77
C ASN A 245 4.90 13.53 -13.76
N LEU A 246 4.45 13.91 -12.57
CA LEU A 246 3.99 13.01 -11.51
C LEU A 246 2.49 13.15 -11.26
N ASN A 247 1.74 13.75 -12.19
CA ASN A 247 0.31 13.99 -12.02
C ASN A 247 -0.51 12.69 -12.08
N THR A 248 -1.14 12.36 -10.96
CA THR A 248 -2.05 11.20 -10.84
C THR A 248 -3.51 11.60 -10.62
N ASN A 249 -3.82 12.89 -10.75
CA ASN A 249 -5.20 13.37 -10.78
C ASN A 249 -5.86 13.14 -12.14
#